data_AF-A0A9Q1M940-F1
#
_entry.id   AF-A0A9Q1M940-F1
#
_cell.length_a   1.000
_cell.length_b   1.000
_cell.length_c   1.000
_cell.angle_alpha   90.00
_cell.angle_beta   90.00
_cell.angle_gamma   90.00
#
_symmetry.space_group_name_H-M   'P 1'
#
loop_
_entity.id
_entity.type
_entity.pdbx_description
1 polymer ?
#
loop_
_entity_poly.entity_id
_entity_poly.type
_entity_poly.pdbx_seq_one_letter_code
_entity_poly.pdbx_strand_id
1 'polypeptide(L)'
;MKQTSLLYFRGQRIWKAIILDLLPKGLRHAKKALLSGCSAGGLATFLHCDNFTSYLPRNASVKCLNLSLNHTMRSFYEDLLTLQGVEPNLNQNCTSTLYYPHLCLFPQYALPFIILNSAYDVYQFHHILVPPSSDPRGHWNHCRNNVTACNLSQLNILQGFRKDMLAALRFFYYYSRRGGMYINSCFTHCQSETQDTRFAVNSPRIHNKTIAQTVGDCGDWRRANFRVQNFISSLLQFSALTSLSSASSLFTQKWQVLLNI
;
A
#
# COMPACT_ATOMS: atom_id res chain seq x y z
N MET A 1 37.74 -9.82 7.04
CA MET A 1 36.61 -10.70 6.72
C MET A 1 35.32 -9.89 6.87
N LYS A 2 34.54 -9.69 5.79
CA LYS A 2 33.22 -9.05 5.90
C LYS A 2 32.29 -10.01 6.64
N GLN A 3 31.80 -9.60 7.80
CA GLN A 3 30.84 -10.37 8.58
C GLN A 3 29.52 -10.44 7.80
N THR A 4 29.20 -11.61 7.26
CA THR A 4 27.93 -11.85 6.57
C THR A 4 26.83 -11.95 7.63
N SER A 5 25.97 -10.95 7.68
CA SER A 5 24.79 -10.96 8.55
C SER A 5 23.70 -11.81 7.90
N LEU A 6 23.19 -12.81 8.62
CA LEU A 6 22.09 -13.64 8.14
C LEU A 6 20.77 -12.88 8.28
N LEU A 7 20.06 -12.69 7.17
CA LEU A 7 18.75 -12.04 7.14
C LEU A 7 17.63 -13.08 7.11
N TYR A 8 16.58 -12.84 7.89
CA TYR A 8 15.40 -13.71 7.94
C TYR A 8 14.15 -12.99 7.43
N PHE A 9 13.59 -13.45 6.31
CA PHE A 9 12.32 -12.97 5.78
C PHE A 9 11.18 -13.83 6.32
N ARG A 10 10.41 -13.29 7.29
CA ARG A 10 9.38 -14.04 8.04
C ARG A 10 7.95 -13.52 7.81
N GLY A 11 7.73 -12.64 6.83
CA GLY A 11 6.43 -12.01 6.56
C GLY A 11 5.28 -13.02 6.50
N GLN A 12 5.40 -14.07 5.70
CA GLN A 12 4.37 -15.12 5.57
C GLN A 12 4.13 -15.90 6.88
N ARG A 13 5.16 -16.12 7.70
CA ARG A 13 5.01 -16.80 9.00
C ARG A 13 4.26 -15.91 10.00
N ILE A 14 4.60 -14.62 10.03
CA ILE A 14 3.95 -13.62 10.88
C ILE A 14 2.47 -13.46 10.47
N TRP A 15 2.19 -13.35 9.17
CA TRP A 15 0.83 -13.30 8.62
C TRP A 15 -0.03 -14.48 9.13
N LYS A 16 0.47 -15.71 8.98
CA LYS A 16 -0.24 -16.91 9.44
C LYS A 16 -0.50 -16.88 10.94
N ALA A 17 0.49 -16.50 11.74
CA ALA A 17 0.34 -16.43 13.19
C ALA A 17 -0.75 -15.42 13.61
N ILE A 18 -0.76 -14.23 12.98
CA ILE A 18 -1.77 -13.19 13.25
C ILE A 18 -3.17 -13.67 12.88
N ILE A 19 -3.34 -14.26 11.68
CA ILE A 19 -4.64 -14.78 11.26
C ILE A 19 -5.16 -15.86 12.21
N LEU A 20 -4.31 -16.83 12.57
CA LEU A 20 -4.68 -17.91 13.48
C LEU A 20 -5.07 -17.40 14.88
N ASP A 21 -4.41 -16.35 15.38
CA ASP A 21 -4.75 -15.68 16.64
C ASP A 21 -6.07 -14.90 16.56
N LEU A 22 -6.38 -14.32 15.40
CA LEU A 22 -7.61 -13.54 15.16
C LEU A 22 -8.84 -14.40 14.92
N LEU A 23 -8.69 -15.57 14.31
CA LEU A 23 -9.79 -16.51 14.03
C LEU A 23 -10.72 -16.73 15.25
N PRO A 24 -10.22 -17.15 16.42
CA PRO A 24 -11.06 -17.34 17.61
C PRO A 24 -11.55 -16.01 18.22
N LYS A 25 -10.90 -14.88 17.94
CA LYS A 25 -11.26 -13.54 18.46
C LYS A 25 -12.38 -12.86 17.66
N GLY A 26 -13.02 -13.58 16.76
CA GLY A 26 -14.18 -13.13 16.00
C GLY A 26 -13.97 -13.10 14.49
N LEU A 27 -12.73 -13.18 14.00
CA LEU A 27 -12.46 -13.20 12.55
C LEU A 27 -13.17 -14.38 11.88
N ARG A 28 -13.24 -15.56 12.51
CA ARG A 28 -13.94 -16.74 11.98
C ARG A 28 -15.43 -16.51 11.70
N HIS A 29 -16.05 -15.56 12.39
CA HIS A 29 -17.49 -15.27 12.29
C HIS A 29 -17.78 -13.92 11.62
N ALA A 30 -16.74 -13.19 11.21
CA ALA A 30 -16.89 -11.87 10.64
C ALA A 30 -17.69 -11.92 9.33
N LYS A 31 -18.75 -11.12 9.25
CA LYS A 31 -19.56 -10.97 8.02
C LYS A 31 -18.93 -9.99 7.03
N LYS A 32 -18.16 -9.04 7.55
CA LYS A 32 -17.41 -8.04 6.76
C LYS A 32 -16.02 -7.89 7.37
N ALA A 33 -14.99 -8.02 6.53
CA ALA A 33 -13.60 -7.82 6.93
C ALA A 33 -12.89 -6.90 5.94
N LEU A 34 -12.26 -5.83 6.45
CA LEU A 34 -11.43 -4.94 5.64
C LEU A 34 -9.97 -5.15 6.05
N LEU A 35 -9.15 -5.61 5.09
CA LEU A 35 -7.71 -5.69 5.21
C LEU A 35 -7.10 -4.41 4.64
N SER A 36 -6.23 -3.76 5.39
CA SER A 36 -5.58 -2.53 4.97
C SER A 36 -4.17 -2.45 5.53
N GLY A 37 -3.34 -1.60 4.92
CA GLY A 37 -2.04 -1.25 5.44
C GLY A 37 -1.49 -0.01 4.76
N CYS A 38 -0.32 0.43 5.22
CA CYS A 38 0.44 1.49 4.57
C CYS A 38 1.77 1.00 4.00
N SER A 39 2.17 1.56 2.86
CA SER A 39 3.45 1.39 2.20
C SER A 39 3.69 -0.09 1.88
N ALA A 40 4.75 -0.68 2.41
CA ALA A 40 4.97 -2.13 2.37
C ALA A 40 3.78 -2.94 2.94
N GLY A 41 3.05 -2.39 3.91
CA GLY A 41 1.79 -2.93 4.43
C GLY A 41 0.59 -2.77 3.48
N GLY A 42 0.59 -1.78 2.60
CA GLY A 42 -0.38 -1.74 1.49
C GLY A 42 -0.08 -2.86 0.49
N LEU A 43 1.20 -3.03 0.15
CA LEU A 43 1.66 -4.02 -0.81
C LEU A 43 1.37 -5.46 -0.38
N ALA A 44 1.68 -5.84 0.85
CA ALA A 44 1.33 -7.18 1.29
C ALA A 44 -0.20 -7.34 1.57
N THR A 45 -1.00 -6.26 1.65
CA THR A 45 -2.49 -6.35 1.77
C THR A 45 -2.98 -6.93 0.48
N PHE A 46 -2.44 -6.40 -0.59
CA PHE A 46 -2.64 -6.87 -1.93
C PHE A 46 -2.16 -8.31 -2.12
N LEU A 47 -0.96 -8.68 -1.66
CA LEU A 47 -0.46 -10.07 -1.75
C LEU A 47 -1.26 -11.08 -0.91
N HIS A 48 -1.82 -10.67 0.21
CA HIS A 48 -2.54 -11.58 1.11
C HIS A 48 -4.06 -11.57 0.92
N CYS A 49 -4.61 -10.64 0.15
CA CYS A 49 -6.05 -10.44 0.07
C CYS A 49 -6.82 -11.68 -0.40
N ASP A 50 -6.37 -12.32 -1.49
CA ASP A 50 -7.05 -13.47 -2.06
C ASP A 50 -7.09 -14.62 -1.04
N ASN A 51 -5.95 -14.90 -0.40
CA ASN A 51 -5.85 -15.91 0.64
C ASN A 51 -6.65 -15.52 1.90
N PHE A 52 -6.73 -14.23 2.23
CA PHE A 52 -7.48 -13.75 3.39
C PHE A 52 -8.96 -14.16 3.33
N THR A 53 -9.57 -14.16 2.15
CA THR A 53 -10.95 -14.61 1.95
C THR A 53 -11.17 -16.07 2.37
N SER A 54 -10.15 -16.93 2.23
CA SER A 54 -10.25 -18.36 2.56
C SER A 54 -10.37 -18.65 4.05
N TYR A 55 -9.98 -17.69 4.91
CA TYR A 55 -10.09 -17.81 6.36
C TYR A 55 -11.45 -17.37 6.91
N LEU A 56 -12.31 -16.82 6.05
CA LEU A 56 -13.59 -16.22 6.41
C LEU A 56 -14.77 -17.11 5.97
N PRO A 57 -15.96 -16.92 6.56
CA PRO A 57 -17.18 -17.58 6.09
C PRO A 57 -17.41 -17.33 4.60
N ARG A 58 -17.97 -18.31 3.87
CA ARG A 58 -18.25 -18.18 2.42
C ARG A 58 -19.10 -16.96 2.04
N ASN A 59 -19.94 -16.50 2.97
CA ASN A 59 -20.83 -15.36 2.78
C ASN A 59 -20.22 -14.03 3.26
N ALA A 60 -18.96 -14.04 3.73
CA ALA A 60 -18.29 -12.84 4.20
C ALA A 60 -17.88 -11.96 3.01
N SER A 61 -18.04 -10.64 3.19
CA SER A 61 -17.56 -9.66 2.22
C SER A 61 -16.18 -9.17 2.67
N VAL A 62 -15.19 -9.27 1.77
CA VAL A 62 -13.81 -8.84 2.02
C VAL A 62 -13.45 -7.67 1.12
N LYS A 63 -12.74 -6.71 1.69
CA LYS A 63 -12.15 -5.60 0.95
C LYS A 63 -10.71 -5.43 1.33
N CYS A 64 -9.90 -5.05 0.37
CA CYS A 64 -8.47 -4.87 0.55
C CYS A 64 -8.07 -3.51 0.00
N LEU A 65 -7.32 -2.77 0.81
CA LEU A 65 -6.86 -1.43 0.48
C LEU A 65 -5.38 -1.44 0.10
N ASN A 66 -5.06 -0.98 -1.12
CA ASN A 66 -3.68 -0.95 -1.65
C ASN A 66 -3.24 0.46 -2.06
N LEU A 67 -1.93 0.66 -2.10
CA LEU A 67 -1.26 1.83 -2.66
C LEU A 67 -0.85 1.58 -4.12
N SER A 68 -0.76 2.66 -4.91
CA SER A 68 -0.39 2.57 -6.31
C SER A 68 1.12 2.47 -6.48
N LEU A 69 1.59 1.44 -7.18
CA LEU A 69 2.99 1.31 -7.56
C LEU A 69 3.21 1.83 -8.98
N ASN A 70 4.39 2.43 -9.24
CA ASN A 70 4.74 2.98 -10.54
C ASN A 70 5.56 1.96 -11.36
N HIS A 71 5.17 1.77 -12.63
CA HIS A 71 5.83 0.93 -13.62
C HIS A 71 7.34 1.19 -13.79
N THR A 72 7.81 2.43 -13.58
CA THR A 72 9.23 2.79 -13.76
C THR A 72 10.17 2.06 -12.80
N MET A 73 9.65 1.49 -11.70
CA MET A 73 10.42 0.73 -10.70
C MET A 73 10.35 -0.80 -10.89
N ARG A 74 10.01 -1.28 -12.09
CA ARG A 74 9.79 -2.71 -12.37
C ARG A 74 10.95 -3.60 -11.93
N SER A 75 12.18 -3.27 -12.30
CA SER A 75 13.36 -4.06 -11.92
C SER A 75 13.58 -4.10 -10.41
N PHE A 76 13.41 -2.97 -9.72
CA PHE A 76 13.50 -2.94 -8.25
C PHE A 76 12.45 -3.85 -7.59
N TYR A 77 11.21 -3.83 -8.08
CA TYR A 77 10.15 -4.68 -7.54
C TYR A 77 10.34 -6.16 -7.90
N GLU A 78 10.89 -6.47 -9.07
CA GLU A 78 11.27 -7.82 -9.47
C GLU A 78 12.36 -8.40 -8.54
N ASP A 79 13.41 -7.63 -8.28
CA ASP A 79 14.46 -7.99 -7.32
C ASP A 79 13.88 -8.18 -5.91
N LEU A 80 12.96 -7.31 -5.49
CA LEU A 80 12.29 -7.40 -4.20
C LEU A 80 11.41 -8.66 -4.09
N LEU A 81 10.65 -9.02 -5.12
CA LEU A 81 9.85 -10.24 -5.16
C LEU A 81 10.73 -11.48 -5.01
N THR A 82 11.84 -11.50 -5.75
CA THR A 82 12.82 -12.59 -5.75
C THR A 82 13.50 -12.72 -4.38
N LEU A 83 14.00 -11.60 -3.84
CA LEU A 83 14.69 -11.56 -2.56
C LEU A 83 13.80 -12.01 -1.40
N GLN A 84 12.53 -11.60 -1.41
CA GLN A 84 11.56 -11.95 -0.36
C GLN A 84 10.91 -13.32 -0.57
N GLY A 85 11.04 -13.92 -1.76
CA GLY A 85 10.40 -15.19 -2.13
C GLY A 85 8.86 -15.13 -2.08
N VAL A 86 8.28 -14.00 -2.48
CA VAL A 86 6.83 -13.73 -2.35
C VAL A 86 6.04 -14.01 -3.63
N GLU A 87 6.68 -14.49 -4.69
CA GLU A 87 6.02 -14.86 -5.95
C GLU A 87 4.85 -15.84 -5.76
N PRO A 88 4.89 -16.84 -4.86
CA PRO A 88 3.75 -17.73 -4.61
C PRO A 88 2.51 -17.04 -4.02
N ASN A 89 2.66 -15.80 -3.52
CA ASN A 89 1.56 -14.99 -2.99
C ASN A 89 0.92 -14.08 -4.05
N LEU A 90 1.44 -14.04 -5.28
CA LEU A 90 0.82 -13.29 -6.36
C LEU A 90 -0.50 -13.93 -6.79
N ASN A 91 -1.41 -13.10 -7.33
CA ASN A 91 -2.71 -13.58 -7.81
C ASN A 91 -2.53 -14.59 -8.94
N GLN A 92 -2.99 -15.83 -8.72
CA GLN A 92 -2.77 -16.94 -9.64
C GLN A 92 -3.44 -16.73 -11.01
N ASN A 93 -4.60 -16.06 -11.04
CA ASN A 93 -5.28 -15.75 -12.31
C ASN A 93 -4.45 -14.75 -13.13
N CYS A 94 -3.81 -13.77 -12.47
CA CYS A 94 -2.91 -12.85 -13.13
C CYS A 94 -1.63 -13.55 -13.63
N THR A 95 -0.96 -14.33 -12.76
CA THR A 95 0.32 -14.97 -13.12
C THR A 95 0.18 -16.04 -14.19
N SER A 96 -1.00 -16.67 -14.31
CA SER A 96 -1.31 -17.63 -15.39
C SER A 96 -1.65 -16.96 -16.72
N THR A 97 -2.05 -15.68 -16.71
CA THR A 97 -2.45 -14.95 -17.92
C THR A 97 -1.29 -14.14 -18.50
N LEU A 98 -0.45 -13.56 -17.64
CA LEU A 98 0.65 -12.68 -18.07
C LEU A 98 1.94 -13.45 -18.31
N TYR A 99 2.63 -13.11 -19.39
CA TYR A 99 3.96 -13.64 -19.68
C TYR A 99 5.01 -13.26 -18.61
N TYR A 100 4.79 -12.14 -17.91
CA TYR A 100 5.67 -11.64 -16.86
C TYR A 100 4.95 -11.61 -15.50
N PRO A 101 5.09 -12.64 -14.65
CA PRO A 101 4.35 -12.77 -13.40
C PRO A 101 4.57 -11.63 -12.40
N HIS A 102 5.75 -11.01 -12.36
CA HIS A 102 6.04 -9.89 -11.46
C HIS A 102 5.18 -8.65 -11.71
N LEU A 103 4.60 -8.52 -12.91
CA LEU A 103 3.64 -7.46 -13.21
C LEU A 103 2.39 -7.57 -12.35
N CYS A 104 2.05 -8.78 -11.88
CA CYS A 104 0.92 -8.99 -10.97
C CYS A 104 1.08 -8.34 -9.61
N LEU A 105 2.24 -7.78 -9.29
CA LEU A 105 2.44 -6.94 -8.11
C LEU A 105 1.79 -5.55 -8.25
N PHE A 106 1.57 -5.10 -9.49
CA PHE A 106 1.07 -3.76 -9.73
C PHE A 106 -0.47 -3.72 -9.84
N PRO A 107 -1.14 -2.71 -9.25
CA PRO A 107 -2.60 -2.68 -9.16
C PRO A 107 -3.34 -2.72 -10.51
N GLN A 108 -2.72 -2.22 -11.57
CA GLN A 108 -3.31 -2.22 -12.91
C GLN A 108 -3.54 -3.63 -13.48
N TYR A 109 -2.90 -4.66 -12.89
CA TYR A 109 -3.03 -6.05 -13.32
C TYR A 109 -3.82 -6.94 -12.34
N ALA A 110 -4.42 -6.35 -11.30
CA ALA A 110 -5.01 -7.12 -10.23
C ALA A 110 -6.35 -6.54 -9.77
N LEU A 111 -7.34 -7.43 -9.65
CA LEU A 111 -8.73 -7.11 -9.39
C LEU A 111 -9.35 -8.15 -8.46
N PRO A 112 -10.30 -7.79 -7.57
CA PRO A 112 -10.81 -6.45 -7.27
C PRO A 112 -10.33 -5.87 -5.91
N PHE A 113 -9.85 -4.62 -5.91
CA PHE A 113 -9.31 -3.92 -4.73
C PHE A 113 -9.86 -2.50 -4.57
N ILE A 114 -9.69 -1.88 -3.39
CA ILE A 114 -9.84 -0.42 -3.24
C ILE A 114 -8.45 0.20 -3.26
N ILE A 115 -8.18 1.08 -4.22
CA ILE A 115 -6.91 1.80 -4.30
C ILE A 115 -7.06 3.11 -3.53
N LEU A 116 -6.28 3.29 -2.47
CA LEU A 116 -6.18 4.56 -1.76
C LEU A 116 -4.73 5.02 -1.86
N ASN A 117 -4.49 6.11 -2.57
CA ASN A 117 -3.16 6.69 -2.67
C ASN A 117 -3.22 8.21 -2.78
N SER A 118 -2.12 8.88 -2.46
CA SER A 118 -1.95 10.26 -2.91
C SER A 118 -1.35 10.26 -4.32
N ALA A 119 -1.79 11.20 -5.16
CA ALA A 119 -1.11 11.52 -6.41
C ALA A 119 0.31 12.08 -6.20
N TYR A 120 0.58 12.65 -5.02
CA TYR A 120 1.88 13.14 -4.59
C TYR A 120 2.30 12.43 -3.30
N ASP A 121 2.34 11.09 -3.34
CA ASP A 121 2.84 10.30 -2.23
C ASP A 121 4.28 10.70 -1.91
N VAL A 122 4.53 11.18 -0.69
CA VAL A 122 5.84 11.76 -0.32
C VAL A 122 6.95 10.71 -0.32
N TYR A 123 6.63 9.43 -0.09
CA TYR A 123 7.62 8.36 -0.21
C TYR A 123 8.02 8.16 -1.67
N GLN A 124 7.04 8.06 -2.58
CA GLN A 124 7.30 7.97 -4.02
C GLN A 124 8.03 9.21 -4.54
N PHE A 125 7.64 10.41 -4.09
CA PHE A 125 8.34 11.63 -4.44
C PHE A 125 9.81 11.59 -4.02
N HIS A 126 10.10 11.26 -2.77
CA HIS A 126 11.47 11.35 -2.23
C HIS A 126 12.38 10.19 -2.66
N HIS A 127 11.83 9.00 -2.94
CA HIS A 127 12.63 7.79 -3.16
C HIS A 127 12.49 7.19 -4.57
N ILE A 128 11.47 7.60 -5.34
CA ILE A 128 11.25 7.11 -6.72
C ILE A 128 11.50 8.23 -7.71
N LEU A 129 10.82 9.37 -7.54
CA LEU A 129 10.94 10.49 -8.48
C LEU A 129 12.28 11.20 -8.34
N VAL A 130 12.70 11.46 -7.10
CA VAL A 130 13.93 12.21 -6.81
C VAL A 130 14.78 11.57 -5.68
N PRO A 131 15.24 10.32 -5.87
CA PRO A 131 16.17 9.71 -4.93
C PRO A 131 17.47 10.53 -4.81
N PRO A 132 18.20 10.43 -3.69
CA PRO A 132 19.49 11.11 -3.52
C PRO A 132 20.49 10.86 -4.65
N SER A 133 20.44 9.67 -5.27
CA SER A 133 21.29 9.31 -6.41
C SER A 133 21.01 10.11 -7.69
N SER A 134 19.77 10.58 -7.89
CA SER A 134 19.38 11.38 -9.07
C SER A 134 19.45 12.89 -8.84
N ASP A 135 19.66 13.34 -7.60
CA ASP A 135 19.84 14.76 -7.25
C ASP A 135 21.13 14.98 -6.42
N PRO A 136 22.32 14.66 -6.96
CA PRO A 136 23.58 14.78 -6.24
C PRO A 136 23.94 16.22 -5.86
N ARG A 137 23.37 17.20 -6.57
CA ARG A 137 23.56 18.64 -6.31
C ARG A 137 22.51 19.23 -5.36
N GLY A 138 21.52 18.45 -4.93
CA GLY A 138 20.52 18.87 -3.96
C GLY A 138 19.55 19.93 -4.46
N HIS A 139 19.30 20.01 -5.78
CA HIS A 139 18.38 20.99 -6.36
C HIS A 139 16.94 20.82 -5.86
N TRP A 140 16.56 19.63 -5.42
CA TRP A 140 15.25 19.31 -4.89
C TRP A 140 15.14 19.39 -3.37
N ASN A 141 16.23 19.67 -2.64
CA ASN A 141 16.22 19.71 -1.17
C ASN A 141 15.15 20.63 -0.61
N HIS A 142 15.04 21.85 -1.14
CA HIS A 142 14.03 22.82 -0.68
C HIS A 142 12.61 22.33 -0.96
N CYS A 143 12.36 21.81 -2.17
CA CYS A 143 11.06 21.29 -2.59
C CYS A 143 10.62 20.04 -1.80
N ARG A 144 11.55 19.13 -1.48
CA ARG A 144 11.29 17.92 -0.67
C ARG A 144 10.92 18.27 0.77
N ASN A 145 11.62 19.23 1.36
CA ASN A 145 11.36 19.66 2.74
C ASN A 145 10.12 20.54 2.85
N ASN A 146 9.89 21.38 1.84
CA ASN A 146 8.73 22.25 1.77
C ASN A 146 8.22 22.35 0.34
N VAL A 147 7.05 21.77 0.09
CA VAL A 147 6.42 21.74 -1.25
C VAL A 147 6.05 23.13 -1.76
N THR A 148 5.91 24.13 -0.89
CA THR A 148 5.67 25.52 -1.31
C THR A 148 6.94 26.19 -1.84
N ALA A 149 8.12 25.60 -1.60
CA ALA A 149 9.40 26.09 -2.09
C ALA A 149 9.82 25.47 -3.43
N CYS A 150 8.96 24.63 -4.04
CA CYS A 150 9.21 24.07 -5.36
C CYS A 150 9.14 25.17 -6.43
N ASN A 151 10.11 25.19 -7.35
CA ASN A 151 10.06 26.08 -8.50
C ASN A 151 9.10 25.55 -9.60
N LEU A 152 8.80 26.37 -10.60
CA LEU A 152 7.87 26.02 -11.68
C LEU A 152 8.28 24.73 -12.44
N SER A 153 9.58 24.52 -12.67
CA SER A 153 10.08 23.31 -13.34
C SER A 153 9.83 22.06 -12.49
N GLN A 154 10.11 22.12 -11.20
CA GLN A 154 9.86 21.03 -10.25
C GLN A 154 8.37 20.70 -10.12
N LEU A 155 7.52 21.73 -10.05
CA LEU A 155 6.07 21.57 -10.03
C LEU A 155 5.57 20.91 -11.32
N ASN A 156 6.08 21.28 -12.50
CA ASN A 156 5.72 20.65 -13.76
C ASN A 156 6.08 19.16 -13.80
N ILE A 157 7.25 18.79 -13.25
CA ILE A 157 7.67 17.39 -13.13
C ILE A 157 6.73 16.62 -12.18
N LEU A 158 6.37 17.19 -11.02
CA LEU A 158 5.40 16.60 -10.09
C LEU A 158 4.03 16.42 -10.75
N GLN A 159 3.57 17.39 -11.55
CA GLN A 159 2.31 17.26 -12.31
C GLN A 159 2.40 16.16 -13.38
N GLY A 160 3.54 16.02 -14.05
CA GLY A 160 3.80 14.91 -14.96
C GLY A 160 3.68 13.56 -14.26
N PHE A 161 4.36 13.41 -13.12
CA PHE A 161 4.30 12.19 -12.29
C PHE A 161 2.86 11.82 -11.89
N ARG A 162 2.06 12.80 -11.48
CA ARG A 162 0.63 12.59 -11.21
C ARG A 162 -0.13 12.10 -12.44
N LYS A 163 0.10 12.71 -13.61
CA LYS A 163 -0.59 12.33 -14.86
C LYS A 163 -0.27 10.89 -15.23
N ASP A 164 0.98 10.47 -15.10
CA ASP A 164 1.42 9.10 -15.39
C ASP A 164 0.75 8.08 -14.46
N MET A 165 0.67 8.38 -13.15
CA MET A 165 -0.06 7.54 -12.20
C MET A 165 -1.54 7.40 -12.58
N LEU A 166 -2.22 8.52 -12.87
CA LEU A 166 -3.63 8.48 -13.25
C LEU A 166 -3.86 7.75 -14.59
N ALA A 167 -2.94 7.88 -15.53
CA ALA A 167 -2.97 7.15 -16.80
C ALA A 167 -2.84 5.63 -16.58
N ALA A 168 -1.91 5.19 -15.72
CA ALA A 168 -1.72 3.79 -15.37
C ALA A 168 -2.96 3.18 -14.68
N LEU A 169 -3.67 3.97 -13.87
CA LEU A 169 -4.89 3.55 -13.18
C LEU A 169 -6.16 3.64 -14.05
N ARG A 170 -6.06 4.20 -15.26
CA ARG A 170 -7.21 4.47 -16.12
C ARG A 170 -7.97 3.18 -16.49
N PHE A 171 -7.25 2.11 -16.82
CA PHE A 171 -7.86 0.83 -17.15
C PHE A 171 -8.65 0.27 -15.95
N PHE A 172 -8.05 0.26 -14.76
CA PHE A 172 -8.71 -0.15 -13.54
C PHE A 172 -9.99 0.68 -13.29
N TYR A 173 -9.91 2.01 -13.45
CA TYR A 173 -11.04 2.91 -13.23
C TYR A 173 -12.24 2.60 -14.12
N TYR A 174 -12.03 2.36 -15.41
CA TYR A 174 -13.13 2.12 -16.36
C TYR A 174 -13.69 0.70 -16.31
N TYR A 175 -12.85 -0.31 -16.08
CA TYR A 175 -13.24 -1.71 -16.25
C TYR A 175 -13.50 -2.46 -14.92
N SER A 176 -13.03 -1.95 -13.78
CA SER A 176 -13.27 -2.60 -12.49
C SER A 176 -14.69 -2.36 -12.00
N ARG A 177 -15.52 -3.41 -11.99
CA ARG A 177 -16.91 -3.34 -11.48
C ARG A 177 -17.03 -3.55 -9.97
N ARG A 178 -15.98 -4.08 -9.33
CA ARG A 178 -15.98 -4.44 -7.90
C ARG A 178 -14.94 -3.66 -7.08
N GLY A 179 -13.99 -3.01 -7.76
CA GLY A 179 -12.99 -2.17 -7.11
C GLY A 179 -13.44 -0.73 -6.94
N GLY A 180 -12.61 0.06 -6.26
CA GLY A 180 -12.79 1.50 -6.11
C GLY A 180 -11.45 2.21 -6.05
N MET A 181 -11.45 3.52 -6.24
CA MET A 181 -10.24 4.32 -6.08
C MET A 181 -10.52 5.64 -5.37
N TYR A 182 -9.58 6.05 -4.52
CA TYR A 182 -9.55 7.34 -3.84
C TYR A 182 -8.15 7.91 -4.01
N ILE A 183 -7.99 8.79 -5.02
CA ILE A 183 -6.71 9.42 -5.35
C ILE A 183 -6.83 10.93 -5.13
N ASN A 184 -6.29 11.42 -4.02
CA ASN A 184 -6.27 12.86 -3.74
C ASN A 184 -4.96 13.51 -4.16
N SER A 185 -4.89 14.83 -4.07
CA SER A 185 -3.74 15.64 -4.48
C SER A 185 -2.96 16.19 -3.28
N CYS A 186 -3.03 15.54 -2.12
CA CYS A 186 -2.35 15.98 -0.90
C CYS A 186 -0.92 15.45 -0.86
N PHE A 187 0.08 16.23 -0.46
CA PHE A 187 1.42 15.68 -0.23
C PHE A 187 1.46 14.90 1.08
N THR A 188 1.25 13.58 1.02
CA THR A 188 1.11 12.73 2.21
C THR A 188 1.44 11.27 1.90
N HIS A 189 1.83 10.51 2.93
CA HIS A 189 2.03 9.07 2.90
C HIS A 189 1.16 8.42 3.99
N CYS A 190 0.77 7.15 3.85
CA CYS A 190 -0.04 6.43 4.86
C CYS A 190 -1.41 7.02 5.22
N GLN A 191 -2.19 7.45 4.23
CA GLN A 191 -3.53 8.03 4.45
C GLN A 191 -4.56 7.05 5.03
N SER A 192 -4.23 5.75 5.03
CA SER A 192 -5.04 4.68 5.60
C SER A 192 -4.79 4.45 7.08
N GLU A 193 -3.87 5.15 7.76
CA GLU A 193 -3.47 4.80 9.14
C GLU A 193 -4.07 5.71 10.21
N THR A 194 -4.18 7.01 9.99
CA THR A 194 -4.66 7.94 11.03
C THR A 194 -6.18 8.12 10.97
N GLN A 195 -6.83 8.35 12.11
CA GLN A 195 -8.25 8.69 12.14
C GLN A 195 -8.49 10.09 11.57
N ASP A 196 -7.55 11.02 11.76
CA ASP A 196 -7.65 12.40 11.28
C ASP A 196 -7.75 12.48 9.76
N THR A 197 -7.01 11.63 9.05
CA THR A 197 -7.07 11.58 7.58
C THR A 197 -8.30 10.86 7.06
N ARG A 198 -8.95 10.00 7.87
CA ARG A 198 -10.08 9.16 7.45
C ARG A 198 -11.46 9.74 7.80
N PHE A 199 -11.57 10.37 8.97
CA PHE A 199 -12.85 10.75 9.60
C PHE A 199 -12.98 12.22 9.97
N ALA A 200 -11.87 12.94 10.20
CA ALA A 200 -11.97 14.30 10.73
C ALA A 200 -12.71 15.24 9.77
N VAL A 201 -13.30 16.30 10.32
CA VAL A 201 -14.00 17.34 9.55
C VAL A 201 -13.09 17.90 8.45
N ASN A 202 -11.81 18.13 8.79
CA ASN A 202 -10.77 18.65 7.91
C ASN A 202 -10.01 17.55 7.14
N SER A 203 -10.50 16.31 7.13
CA SER A 203 -9.91 15.24 6.33
C SER A 203 -9.95 15.59 4.82
N PRO A 204 -9.00 15.10 4.01
CA PRO A 204 -9.03 15.28 2.57
C PRO A 204 -10.34 14.73 1.99
N ARG A 205 -10.97 15.50 1.09
CA ARG A 205 -12.23 15.13 0.42
C ARG A 205 -12.08 15.13 -1.10
N ILE A 206 -12.74 14.17 -1.75
CA ILE A 206 -12.94 14.16 -3.20
C ILE A 206 -14.45 14.12 -3.43
N HIS A 207 -14.97 15.06 -4.22
CA HIS A 207 -16.42 15.24 -4.43
C HIS A 207 -17.20 15.27 -3.11
N ASN A 208 -16.67 16.01 -2.12
CA ASN A 208 -17.19 16.15 -0.75
C ASN A 208 -17.24 14.86 0.09
N LYS A 209 -16.66 13.75 -0.38
CA LYS A 209 -16.58 12.48 0.36
C LYS A 209 -15.21 12.31 1.01
N THR A 210 -15.19 11.89 2.28
CA THR A 210 -13.96 11.48 2.97
C THR A 210 -13.54 10.08 2.55
N ILE A 211 -12.31 9.67 2.90
CA ILE A 211 -11.82 8.30 2.69
C ILE A 211 -12.78 7.27 3.31
N ALA A 212 -13.20 7.48 4.56
CA ALA A 212 -14.11 6.55 5.24
C ALA A 212 -15.47 6.42 4.52
N GLN A 213 -16.01 7.54 4.03
CA GLN A 213 -17.25 7.53 3.26
C GLN A 213 -17.08 6.79 1.93
N THR A 214 -15.96 6.98 1.23
CA THR A 214 -15.70 6.26 -0.03
C THR A 214 -15.54 4.75 0.19
N VAL A 215 -14.80 4.33 1.22
CA VAL A 215 -14.66 2.91 1.56
C VAL A 215 -16.01 2.30 1.98
N GLY A 216 -16.81 3.06 2.73
CA GLY A 216 -18.16 2.69 3.18
C GLY A 216 -19.19 2.62 2.06
N ASP A 217 -19.13 3.51 1.06
CA ASP A 217 -20.05 3.53 -0.08
C ASP A 217 -19.79 2.38 -1.06
N CYS A 218 -18.52 2.01 -1.23
CA CYS A 218 -18.18 0.84 -2.01
C CYS A 218 -18.94 -0.37 -1.41
N GLY A 219 -19.66 -1.16 -2.22
CA GLY A 219 -20.35 -2.38 -1.78
C GLY A 219 -21.34 -2.25 -0.59
N ASP A 220 -21.85 -1.04 -0.29
CA ASP A 220 -22.81 -0.72 0.79
C ASP A 220 -22.37 -1.14 2.23
N TRP A 221 -21.21 -0.63 2.64
CA TRP A 221 -20.63 -0.79 3.97
C TRP A 221 -20.96 0.38 4.93
N ARG A 222 -21.86 1.29 4.54
CA ARG A 222 -22.22 2.53 5.26
C ARG A 222 -22.69 2.37 6.72
N ARG A 223 -23.08 1.17 7.15
CA ARG A 223 -23.56 0.86 8.52
C ARG A 223 -22.71 -0.16 9.28
N ALA A 224 -21.49 -0.45 8.82
CA ALA A 224 -20.65 -1.43 9.49
C ALA A 224 -19.81 -0.78 10.62
N ASN A 225 -20.11 -1.14 11.86
CA ASN A 225 -19.24 -0.88 13.02
C ASN A 225 -18.01 -1.78 12.95
N PHE A 226 -16.87 -1.24 12.54
CA PHE A 226 -15.62 -1.99 12.51
C PHE A 226 -14.88 -1.90 13.84
N ARG A 227 -14.54 -3.04 14.44
CA ARG A 227 -13.46 -3.14 15.42
C ARG A 227 -12.14 -3.05 14.69
N VAL A 228 -11.34 -2.07 15.07
CA VAL A 228 -9.98 -1.84 14.58
C VAL A 228 -9.02 -2.74 15.33
N GLN A 229 -8.27 -3.57 14.62
CA GLN A 229 -7.12 -4.25 15.19
C GLN A 229 -5.87 -3.92 14.39
N ASN A 230 -4.99 -3.12 15.02
CA ASN A 230 -3.73 -2.67 14.45
C ASN A 230 -2.64 -3.69 14.77
N PHE A 231 -1.80 -3.99 13.78
CA PHE A 231 -0.63 -4.84 13.93
C PHE A 231 0.57 -4.11 13.36
N ILE A 232 1.63 -4.05 14.16
CA ILE A 232 2.94 -3.59 13.72
C ILE A 232 3.80 -4.84 13.57
N SER A 233 4.11 -5.22 12.33
CA SER A 233 5.19 -6.17 12.06
C SER A 233 6.47 -5.37 11.83
N SER A 234 7.29 -5.27 12.88
CA SER A 234 8.67 -4.83 12.75
C SER A 234 9.49 -5.98 12.16
N LEU A 235 9.72 -5.97 10.85
CA LEU A 235 10.82 -6.75 10.27
C LEU A 235 12.07 -5.86 10.34
N LEU A 236 12.85 -6.10 11.39
CA LEU A 236 14.23 -5.64 11.66
C LEU A 236 14.41 -4.24 12.26
N GLN A 237 14.97 -4.19 13.48
CA GLN A 237 15.92 -3.15 13.88
C GLN A 237 17.13 -3.27 12.94
N PHE A 238 17.38 -2.25 12.12
CA PHE A 238 18.68 -2.06 11.47
C PHE A 238 19.69 -1.65 12.57
N SER A 239 20.33 -2.62 13.22
CA SER A 239 21.43 -2.38 14.16
C SER A 239 22.77 -2.91 13.65
N ALA A 240 22.97 -2.97 12.33
CA ALA A 240 24.24 -3.39 11.74
C ALA A 240 24.54 -2.71 10.39
N LEU A 241 24.46 -1.38 10.32
CA LEU A 241 25.11 -0.54 9.30
C LEU A 241 25.29 0.86 9.90
N THR A 242 26.32 1.05 10.72
CA THR A 242 26.69 2.34 11.33
C THR A 242 27.27 3.35 10.33
N SER A 243 26.80 3.36 9.08
CA SER A 243 27.11 4.42 8.10
C SER A 243 25.95 4.85 7.20
N LEU A 244 24.73 4.34 7.42
CA LEU A 244 23.50 4.78 6.71
C LEU A 244 22.42 5.11 7.75
N SER A 245 22.54 6.29 8.38
CA SER A 245 21.64 6.77 9.43
C SER A 245 20.21 7.14 8.97
N SER A 246 19.83 6.81 7.73
CA SER A 246 18.49 7.08 7.18
C SER A 246 17.73 5.83 6.71
N ALA A 247 18.33 4.64 6.83
CA ALA A 247 17.74 3.41 6.27
C ALA A 247 16.96 2.53 7.27
N SER A 248 16.97 2.87 8.56
CA SER A 248 16.48 1.99 9.63
C SER A 248 14.96 1.91 9.79
N SER A 249 14.19 2.74 9.08
CA SER A 249 12.71 2.73 9.11
C SER A 249 12.07 1.98 7.92
N LEU A 250 12.86 1.40 7.01
CA LEU A 250 12.40 1.07 5.64
C LEU A 250 11.41 -0.09 5.48
N PHE A 251 11.21 -0.98 6.46
CA PHE A 251 10.33 -2.15 6.28
C PHE A 251 9.54 -2.55 7.53
N THR A 252 8.98 -1.56 8.24
CA THR A 252 7.91 -1.89 9.21
C THR A 252 6.61 -2.09 8.43
N GLN A 253 6.14 -3.32 8.32
CA GLN A 253 4.82 -3.57 7.75
C GLN A 253 3.76 -3.30 8.82
N LYS A 254 3.02 -2.21 8.66
CA LYS A 254 1.83 -1.95 9.47
C LYS A 254 0.59 -2.46 8.73
N TRP A 255 -0.17 -3.27 9.44
CA TRP A 255 -1.40 -3.89 8.99
C TRP A 255 -2.54 -3.46 9.90
N GLN A 256 -3.71 -3.29 9.32
CA GLN A 256 -4.92 -3.07 10.07
C GLN A 256 -6.01 -3.98 9.51
N VAL A 257 -6.55 -4.84 10.39
CA VAL A 257 -7.73 -5.64 10.10
C VAL A 257 -8.92 -4.97 10.80
N LEU A 258 -9.93 -4.65 10.01
CA LEU A 258 -11.18 -4.05 10.46
C LEU A 258 -12.29 -5.09 10.39
N LEU A 259 -12.85 -5.46 11.54
CA LEU A 259 -13.86 -6.52 11.66
C LEU A 259 -15.22 -5.95 12.03
N ASN A 260 -16.24 -6.25 11.23
CA ASN A 260 -17.63 -6.10 11.67
C ASN A 260 -18.10 -7.47 12.18
N ILE A 261 -18.14 -7.59 13.51
CA ILE A 261 -18.70 -8.73 14.25
C ILE A 261 -20.22 -8.55 14.32
#